data_AF-A0ABD1QBP4-F1
#
_entry.id   AF-A0ABD1QBP4-F1
#
_cell.length_a   1.000
_cell.length_b   1.000
_cell.length_c   1.000
_cell.angle_alpha   90.00
_cell.angle_beta   90.00
_cell.angle_gamma   90.00
#
_symmetry.space_group_name_H-M   'P 1'
#
loop_
_entity.id
_entity.type
_entity.pdbx_description
1 polymer ?
#
loop_
_entity_poly.entity_id
_entity_poly.type
_entity_poly.pdbx_seq_one_letter_code
_entity_poly.pdbx_strand_id
1 'polypeptide(L)'
;MLVVESLDNQRGCRVTRQPSFDNLDAYNDEVKVVEIELFLKSIKDEKIDLGRKVATLFEELSYEKARILRISADFVNFRKRTEKEKLTLVTNAQGEVVETLLSVLDNFERAKAHIKVETEGEEKIQNSYQSIYKQFVEILGSLGVVPVEIVGKPFDPMVIFVTCAK
;
A
#
# COMPACT_ATOMS: atom_id res chain seq x y z
N MET A 1 -61.04 47.74 41.74
CA MET A 1 -61.81 48.42 42.80
C MET A 1 -62.52 49.61 42.15
N LEU A 2 -63.82 49.48 41.83
CA LEU A 2 -64.63 50.61 41.38
C LEU A 2 -65.27 51.25 42.61
N VAL A 3 -64.87 52.48 42.90
CA VAL A 3 -65.65 53.36 43.79
C VAL A 3 -66.68 54.05 42.91
N VAL A 4 -67.96 53.77 43.17
CA VAL A 4 -69.07 54.58 42.68
C VAL A 4 -69.67 55.23 43.91
N GLU A 5 -69.51 56.55 44.04
CA GLU A 5 -70.38 57.36 44.88
C GLU A 5 -71.20 58.32 44.01
N SER A 6 -72.40 58.54 44.50
CA SER A 6 -73.62 58.90 43.80
C SER A 6 -73.71 60.35 43.28
N LEU A 7 -74.35 60.46 42.11
CA LEU A 7 -75.39 61.41 41.68
C LEU A 7 -75.20 62.92 41.97
N ASP A 8 -74.99 63.71 40.91
CA ASP A 8 -76.05 64.63 40.47
C ASP A 8 -75.93 65.14 39.01
N ASN A 9 -77.08 65.08 38.35
CA ASN A 9 -77.63 65.94 37.29
C ASN A 9 -76.87 66.26 35.97
N GLN A 10 -77.48 65.78 34.86
CA GLN A 10 -77.35 66.20 33.45
C GLN A 10 -76.01 65.98 32.71
N ARG A 11 -75.93 64.86 31.97
CA ARG A 11 -75.63 64.73 30.50
C ARG A 11 -75.21 63.29 30.20
N GLY A 12 -75.59 62.82 29.01
CA GLY A 12 -75.54 61.42 28.59
C GLY A 12 -74.24 60.67 28.90
N CYS A 13 -74.41 59.44 29.39
CA CYS A 13 -73.35 58.52 29.73
C CYS A 13 -72.63 58.04 28.45
N ARG A 14 -71.39 58.49 28.20
CA ARG A 14 -70.50 57.84 27.22
C ARG A 14 -69.49 56.99 28.00
N VAL A 15 -69.85 55.73 28.22
CA VAL A 15 -68.93 54.73 28.77
C VAL A 15 -68.01 54.28 27.64
N THR A 16 -66.83 54.87 27.53
CA THR A 16 -65.73 54.26 26.76
C THR A 16 -65.22 53.07 27.57
N ARG A 17 -65.43 51.84 27.07
CA ARG A 17 -64.77 50.64 27.61
C ARG A 17 -63.26 50.81 27.48
N GLN A 18 -62.55 50.95 28.61
CA GLN A 18 -61.13 50.56 28.65
C GLN A 18 -61.07 49.03 28.59
N PRO A 19 -60.15 48.43 27.82
CA PRO A 19 -59.96 46.99 27.85
C PRO A 19 -59.54 46.58 29.27
N SER A 20 -60.22 45.58 29.81
CA SER A 20 -60.00 45.01 31.14
C SER A 20 -58.59 44.44 31.28
N PHE A 21 -58.04 44.58 32.50
CA PHE A 21 -56.66 44.25 32.89
C PHE A 21 -56.29 42.76 32.73
N ASP A 22 -57.28 41.87 32.56
CA ASP A 22 -57.08 40.41 32.46
C ASP A 22 -56.55 39.92 31.09
N ASN A 23 -56.37 40.81 30.11
CA ASN A 23 -55.92 40.47 28.75
C ASN A 23 -54.42 40.72 28.48
N LEU A 24 -53.64 41.22 29.45
CA LEU A 24 -52.23 41.52 29.24
C LEU A 24 -51.33 40.27 29.42
N ASP A 25 -51.70 39.36 30.31
CA ASP A 25 -50.90 38.18 30.63
C ASP A 25 -51.00 37.09 29.54
N ALA A 26 -52.18 36.90 28.95
CA ALA A 26 -52.37 35.97 27.83
C ALA A 26 -51.63 36.42 26.55
N TYR A 27 -51.58 37.72 26.28
CA TYR A 27 -50.81 38.29 25.16
C TYR A 27 -49.30 38.16 25.37
N ASN A 28 -48.82 38.33 26.60
CA ASN A 28 -47.41 38.18 26.93
C ASN A 28 -46.92 36.73 26.84
N ASP A 29 -47.78 35.77 27.16
CA ASP A 29 -47.45 34.34 27.03
C ASP A 29 -47.47 33.87 25.57
N GLU A 30 -48.42 34.34 24.74
CA GLU A 30 -48.42 34.05 23.30
C GLU A 30 -47.16 34.59 22.59
N VAL A 31 -46.71 35.80 22.93
CA VAL A 31 -45.48 36.40 22.37
C VAL A 31 -44.24 35.58 22.74
N LYS A 32 -44.13 35.12 23.99
CA LYS A 32 -43.02 34.27 24.45
C LYS A 32 -43.03 32.89 23.80
N VAL A 33 -44.21 32.31 23.59
CA VAL A 33 -44.35 31.00 22.91
C VAL A 33 -43.82 31.09 21.48
N VAL A 34 -44.14 32.16 20.75
CA VAL A 34 -43.62 32.37 19.38
C VAL A 34 -42.10 32.53 19.37
N GLU A 35 -41.52 33.25 20.33
CA GLU A 35 -40.07 33.44 20.44
C GLU A 35 -39.34 32.12 20.75
N ILE A 36 -39.91 31.29 21.61
CA ILE A 36 -39.40 29.94 21.91
C ILE A 36 -39.50 29.03 20.68
N GLU A 37 -40.61 29.07 19.93
CA GLU A 37 -40.77 28.30 18.70
C GLU A 37 -39.73 28.67 17.63
N LEU A 38 -39.44 29.97 17.47
CA LEU A 38 -38.40 30.46 16.57
C LEU A 38 -37.01 29.98 16.99
N PHE A 39 -36.70 30.02 18.30
CA PHE A 39 -35.43 29.55 18.83
C PHE A 39 -35.25 28.04 18.67
N LEU A 40 -36.29 27.25 18.94
CA LEU A 40 -36.29 25.80 18.72
C LEU A 40 -36.10 25.45 17.24
N LYS A 41 -36.67 26.26 16.33
CA LYS A 41 -36.46 26.10 14.89
C LYS A 41 -35.00 26.36 14.51
N SER A 42 -34.37 27.41 15.02
CA SER A 42 -32.94 27.69 14.80
C SER A 42 -32.05 26.53 15.27
N ILE A 43 -32.26 26.04 16.49
CA ILE A 43 -31.51 24.90 17.03
C ILE A 43 -31.71 23.65 16.17
N LYS A 44 -32.93 23.42 15.69
CA LYS A 44 -33.23 22.28 14.82
C LYS A 44 -32.50 22.38 13.49
N ASP A 45 -32.45 23.56 12.88
CA ASP A 45 -31.75 23.81 11.63
C ASP A 45 -30.22 23.67 11.79
N GLU A 46 -29.65 24.19 12.89
CA GLU A 46 -28.24 24.00 13.25
C GLU A 46 -27.90 22.51 13.48
N LYS A 47 -28.75 21.78 14.19
CA LYS A 47 -28.57 20.33 14.39
C LYS A 47 -28.55 19.56 13.08
N ILE A 48 -29.40 19.94 12.12
CA ILE A 48 -29.43 19.33 10.79
C ILE A 48 -28.14 19.65 10.03
N ASP A 49 -27.66 20.90 10.08
CA ASP A 49 -26.41 21.30 9.44
C ASP A 49 -25.18 20.58 10.02
N LEU A 50 -25.08 20.51 11.35
CA LEU A 50 -24.04 19.72 12.02
C LEU A 50 -24.13 18.24 11.64
N GLY A 51 -25.34 17.67 11.58
CA GLY A 51 -25.55 16.29 11.16
C GLY A 51 -25.05 16.02 9.73
N ARG A 52 -25.26 16.97 8.81
CA ARG A 52 -24.73 16.90 7.44
C ARG A 52 -23.21 16.95 7.42
N LYS A 53 -22.60 17.89 8.15
CA LYS A 53 -21.13 18.00 8.25
C LYS A 53 -20.48 16.75 8.83
N VAL A 54 -21.10 16.14 9.84
CA VAL A 54 -20.62 14.87 10.40
C VAL A 54 -20.71 13.75 9.37
N ALA A 55 -21.81 13.68 8.61
CA ALA A 55 -21.96 12.68 7.56
C ALA A 55 -20.89 12.83 6.45
N THR A 56 -20.64 14.06 5.97
CA THR A 56 -19.61 14.31 4.95
C THR A 56 -18.21 13.97 5.45
N LEU A 57 -17.86 14.42 6.66
CA LEU A 57 -16.55 14.11 7.26
C LEU A 57 -16.36 12.60 7.49
N PHE A 58 -17.43 11.88 7.84
CA PHE A 58 -17.37 10.42 8.01
C PHE A 58 -17.13 9.72 6.67
N GLU A 59 -17.77 10.17 5.59
CA GLU A 59 -17.58 9.65 4.24
C GLU A 59 -16.13 9.90 3.76
N GLU A 60 -15.63 11.13 3.89
CA GLU A 60 -14.23 11.47 3.56
C GLU A 60 -13.23 10.63 4.35
N LEU A 61 -13.46 10.46 5.65
CA LEU A 61 -12.62 9.63 6.51
C LEU A 61 -12.64 8.15 6.08
N SER A 62 -13.80 7.63 5.70
CA SER A 62 -13.93 6.25 5.21
C SER A 62 -13.20 6.06 3.88
N TYR A 63 -13.29 7.04 2.98
CA TYR A 63 -12.61 7.05 1.69
C TYR A 63 -11.09 7.08 1.86
N GLU A 64 -10.57 7.98 2.70
CA GLU A 64 -9.13 8.07 2.95
C GLU A 64 -8.59 6.81 3.65
N LYS A 65 -9.34 6.20 4.56
CA LYS A 65 -8.96 4.90 5.15
C LYS A 65 -8.85 3.81 4.10
N ALA A 66 -9.82 3.70 3.19
CA ALA A 66 -9.78 2.74 2.09
C ALA A 66 -8.57 2.99 1.17
N ARG A 67 -8.29 4.27 0.87
CA ARG A 67 -7.14 4.69 0.07
C ARG A 67 -5.81 4.31 0.73
N ILE A 68 -5.66 4.56 2.03
CA ILE A 68 -4.46 4.20 2.81
C ILE A 68 -4.26 2.68 2.83
N LEU A 69 -5.32 1.90 3.04
CA LEU A 69 -5.24 0.44 3.04
C LEU A 69 -4.75 -0.09 1.69
N ARG A 70 -5.27 0.46 0.59
CA ARG A 70 -4.82 0.10 -0.76
C ARG A 70 -3.35 0.44 -0.98
N ILE A 71 -2.93 1.66 -0.66
CA ILE A 71 -1.53 2.07 -0.79
C ILE A 71 -0.60 1.20 0.07
N SER A 72 -1.04 0.84 1.27
CA SER A 72 -0.31 -0.07 2.15
C SER A 72 -0.14 -1.45 1.53
N ALA A 73 -1.20 -2.01 0.94
CA ALA A 73 -1.13 -3.28 0.22
C ALA A 73 -0.20 -3.20 -1.00
N ASP A 74 -0.30 -2.13 -1.79
CA ASP A 74 0.58 -1.90 -2.94
C ASP A 74 2.05 -1.79 -2.53
N PHE A 75 2.34 -1.16 -1.39
CA PHE A 75 3.69 -1.07 -0.83
C PHE A 75 4.25 -2.42 -0.40
N VAL A 76 3.43 -3.25 0.26
CA VAL A 76 3.82 -4.62 0.64
C VAL A 76 4.13 -5.46 -0.61
N ASN A 77 3.28 -5.35 -1.64
CA ASN A 77 3.49 -6.03 -2.92
C ASN A 77 4.77 -5.54 -3.62
N PHE A 78 5.00 -4.23 -3.65
CA PHE A 78 6.21 -3.64 -4.20
C PHE A 78 7.46 -4.15 -3.49
N ARG A 79 7.50 -4.13 -2.14
CA ARG A 79 8.65 -4.62 -1.38
C ARG A 79 8.96 -6.08 -1.70
N LYS A 80 7.94 -6.94 -1.71
CA LYS A 80 8.09 -8.37 -2.05
C LYS A 80 8.62 -8.56 -3.48
N ARG A 81 8.14 -7.76 -4.42
CA ARG A 81 8.61 -7.79 -5.81
C ARG A 81 10.06 -7.35 -5.91
N THR A 82 10.43 -6.22 -5.28
CA THR A 82 11.79 -5.68 -5.30
C THR A 82 12.80 -6.62 -4.65
N GLU A 83 12.45 -7.28 -3.54
CA GLU A 83 13.30 -8.30 -2.93
C GLU A 83 13.55 -9.47 -3.87
N LYS A 84 12.50 -9.96 -4.55
CA LYS A 84 12.61 -11.03 -5.54
C LYS A 84 13.47 -10.60 -6.74
N GLU A 85 13.23 -9.41 -7.29
CA GLU A 85 14.00 -8.86 -8.41
C GLU A 85 15.48 -8.70 -8.04
N LYS A 86 15.79 -8.22 -6.83
CA LYS A 86 17.18 -8.11 -6.34
C LYS A 86 17.86 -9.48 -6.30
N LEU A 87 17.18 -10.50 -5.78
CA LEU A 87 17.71 -11.87 -5.75
C LEU A 87 17.95 -12.39 -7.18
N THR A 88 16.98 -12.21 -8.08
CA THR A 88 17.12 -12.61 -9.48
C THR A 88 18.28 -11.89 -10.18
N LEU A 89 18.48 -10.60 -9.93
CA LEU A 89 19.59 -9.85 -10.51
C LEU A 89 20.95 -10.40 -10.03
N VAL A 90 21.07 -10.71 -8.74
CA VAL A 90 22.29 -11.30 -8.19
C VAL A 90 22.55 -12.68 -8.80
N THR A 91 21.53 -13.54 -8.89
CA THR A 91 21.69 -14.88 -9.49
C THR A 91 22.02 -14.82 -10.97
N ASN A 92 21.42 -13.89 -11.72
CA ASN A 92 21.69 -13.73 -13.14
C ASN A 92 23.12 -13.22 -13.38
N ALA A 93 23.55 -12.21 -12.62
CA ALA A 93 24.92 -11.70 -12.71
C ALA A 93 25.96 -12.77 -12.34
N GLN A 94 25.68 -13.60 -11.33
CA GLN A 94 26.51 -14.77 -11.02
C GLN A 94 26.55 -15.77 -12.18
N GLY A 95 25.41 -16.04 -12.82
CA GLY A 95 25.32 -16.91 -13.99
C GLY A 95 26.19 -16.43 -15.16
N GLU A 96 26.11 -15.14 -15.52
CA GLU A 96 26.94 -14.55 -16.58
C GLU A 96 28.44 -14.69 -16.29
N VAL A 97 28.85 -14.44 -15.05
CA VAL A 97 30.26 -14.61 -14.64
C VAL A 97 30.68 -16.08 -14.73
N VAL A 98 29.84 -17.01 -14.29
CA VAL A 98 30.11 -18.45 -14.39
C VAL A 98 30.22 -18.90 -15.85
N GLU A 99 29.37 -18.43 -16.76
CA GLU A 99 29.47 -18.73 -18.20
C GLU A 99 30.82 -18.30 -18.78
N THR A 100 31.32 -17.12 -18.41
CA THR A 100 32.66 -16.69 -18.86
C THR A 100 33.76 -17.57 -18.29
N LEU A 101 33.66 -18.02 -17.03
CA LEU A 101 34.60 -18.96 -16.42
C LEU A 101 34.55 -20.35 -17.07
N LEU A 102 33.37 -20.81 -17.51
CA LEU A 102 33.25 -22.09 -18.23
C LEU A 102 34.00 -22.08 -19.56
N SER A 103 34.07 -20.93 -20.26
CA SER A 103 34.91 -20.83 -21.46
C SER A 103 36.40 -21.04 -21.17
N VAL A 104 36.85 -20.62 -19.98
CA VAL A 104 38.22 -20.87 -19.52
C VAL A 104 38.42 -22.36 -19.22
N LEU A 105 37.41 -23.02 -18.61
CA LEU A 105 37.43 -24.48 -18.40
C LEU A 105 37.55 -25.26 -19.72
N ASP A 106 36.81 -24.88 -20.76
CA ASP A 106 36.92 -25.49 -22.10
C ASP A 106 38.34 -25.34 -22.67
N ASN A 107 38.96 -24.16 -22.48
CA ASN A 107 40.36 -23.95 -22.88
C ASN A 107 41.33 -24.83 -22.09
N PHE A 108 41.10 -25.04 -20.79
CA PHE A 108 41.87 -26.01 -20.01
C PHE A 108 41.73 -27.40 -20.61
N GLU A 109 40.52 -27.90 -20.86
CA GLU A 109 40.30 -29.23 -21.44
C GLU A 109 40.96 -29.39 -22.81
N ARG A 110 40.90 -28.34 -23.64
CA ARG A 110 41.63 -28.29 -24.91
C ARG A 110 43.15 -28.38 -24.71
N ALA A 111 43.71 -27.62 -23.76
CA ALA A 111 45.13 -27.65 -23.46
C ALA A 111 45.59 -29.03 -22.98
N LYS A 112 44.77 -29.74 -22.19
CA LYS A 112 45.04 -31.12 -21.74
C LYS A 112 45.29 -32.06 -22.92
N ALA A 113 44.54 -31.92 -24.02
CA ALA A 113 44.70 -32.76 -25.21
C ALA A 113 46.04 -32.54 -25.94
N HIS A 114 46.71 -31.42 -25.68
CA HIS A 114 47.99 -31.08 -26.30
C HIS A 114 49.22 -31.41 -25.43
N ILE A 115 49.03 -31.75 -24.15
CA ILE A 115 50.12 -32.17 -23.27
C ILE A 115 50.48 -33.63 -23.62
N LYS A 116 51.59 -33.81 -24.34
CA LYS A 116 52.25 -35.10 -24.51
C LYS A 116 53.36 -35.22 -23.48
N VAL A 117 53.43 -36.37 -22.81
CA VAL A 117 54.42 -36.62 -21.76
C VAL A 117 55.46 -37.56 -22.35
N GLU A 118 56.61 -37.01 -22.68
CA GLU A 118 57.75 -37.75 -23.24
C GLU A 118 59.00 -37.62 -22.34
N THR A 119 59.02 -36.64 -21.43
CA THR A 119 60.16 -36.35 -20.54
C THR A 119 59.73 -36.08 -19.07
N GLU A 120 60.64 -36.28 -18.10
CA GLU A 120 60.39 -35.98 -16.67
C GLU A 120 60.01 -34.51 -16.40
N GLY A 121 60.47 -33.58 -17.26
CA GLY A 121 60.09 -32.16 -17.18
C GLY A 121 58.61 -31.94 -17.51
N GLU A 122 58.08 -32.68 -18.49
CA GLU A 122 56.67 -32.60 -18.89
C GLU A 122 55.74 -33.27 -17.87
N GLU A 123 56.20 -34.30 -17.15
CA GLU A 123 55.47 -34.91 -16.04
C GLU A 123 55.22 -33.90 -14.90
N LYS A 124 56.21 -33.06 -14.57
CA LYS A 124 56.02 -31.97 -13.59
C LYS A 124 54.99 -30.93 -14.06
N ILE A 125 54.96 -30.63 -15.35
CA ILE A 125 53.99 -29.70 -15.94
C ILE A 125 52.58 -30.31 -15.88
N GLN A 126 52.43 -31.59 -16.21
CA GLN A 126 51.15 -32.30 -16.12
C GLN A 126 50.61 -32.32 -14.69
N ASN A 127 51.45 -32.62 -13.70
CA ASN A 127 51.05 -32.63 -12.29
C ASN A 127 50.59 -31.24 -11.81
N SER A 128 51.31 -30.19 -12.22
CA SER A 128 50.94 -28.80 -11.90
C SER A 128 49.61 -28.41 -12.55
N TYR A 129 49.42 -28.78 -13.82
CA TYR A 129 48.17 -28.58 -14.55
C TYR A 129 46.99 -29.28 -13.86
N GLN A 130 47.15 -30.55 -13.47
CA GLN A 130 46.09 -31.33 -12.82
C GLN A 130 45.69 -30.73 -11.47
N SER A 131 46.65 -30.20 -10.71
CA SER A 131 46.38 -29.51 -9.44
C SER A 131 45.56 -28.23 -9.65
N ILE A 132 45.89 -27.41 -10.65
CA ILE A 132 45.16 -26.18 -10.97
C ILE A 132 43.74 -26.51 -11.48
N TYR A 133 43.61 -27.50 -12.37
CA TYR A 133 42.30 -27.93 -12.87
C TYR A 133 41.38 -28.39 -11.73
N LYS A 134 41.92 -29.19 -10.79
CA LYS A 134 41.15 -29.65 -9.62
C LYS A 134 40.66 -28.49 -8.76
N GLN A 135 41.54 -27.53 -8.44
CA GLN A 135 41.17 -26.34 -7.68
C GLN A 135 40.10 -25.51 -8.40
N PHE A 136 40.20 -25.38 -9.72
CA PHE A 136 39.23 -24.64 -10.52
C PHE A 136 37.83 -25.31 -10.48
N VAL A 137 37.78 -26.64 -10.61
CA VAL A 137 36.52 -27.40 -10.50
C VAL A 137 35.93 -27.31 -9.09
N GLU A 138 36.76 -27.35 -8.04
CA GLU A 138 36.32 -27.15 -6.65
C GLU A 138 35.70 -25.76 -6.45
N ILE A 139 36.29 -24.71 -7.03
CA ILE A 139 35.74 -23.34 -6.98
C ILE A 139 34.39 -23.29 -7.70
N LEU A 140 34.26 -23.88 -8.89
CA LEU A 140 32.98 -23.94 -9.61
C LEU A 140 31.92 -24.71 -8.81
N GLY A 141 32.29 -25.81 -8.16
CA GLY A 141 31.42 -26.55 -7.25
C GLY A 141 30.94 -25.71 -6.07
N SER A 142 31.82 -24.87 -5.50
CA SER A 142 31.45 -23.94 -4.41
C SER A 142 30.46 -22.84 -4.86
N LEU A 143 30.47 -22.48 -6.14
CA LEU A 143 29.50 -21.57 -6.76
C LEU A 143 28.18 -22.27 -7.13
N GLY A 144 28.03 -23.55 -6.83
CA GLY A 144 26.81 -24.33 -7.08
C GLY A 144 26.73 -24.94 -8.48
N VAL A 145 27.83 -24.93 -9.24
CA VAL A 145 27.89 -25.56 -10.57
C VAL A 145 28.13 -27.04 -10.42
N VAL A 146 27.23 -27.86 -11.00
CA VAL A 146 27.33 -29.32 -10.99
C VAL A 146 27.56 -29.81 -12.42
N PRO A 147 28.55 -30.70 -12.66
CA PRO A 147 28.74 -31.27 -13.97
C PRO A 147 27.54 -32.13 -14.37
N VAL A 148 27.05 -31.93 -15.59
CA VAL A 148 25.97 -32.73 -16.16
C VAL A 148 26.59 -33.91 -16.92
N GLU A 149 26.32 -35.13 -16.46
CA GLU A 149 26.73 -36.34 -17.17
C GLU A 149 25.79 -36.62 -18.34
N ILE A 150 26.29 -36.45 -19.57
CA ILE A 150 25.49 -36.59 -20.79
C ILE A 150 25.65 -37.98 -21.42
N VAL A 151 26.74 -38.69 -21.13
CA VAL A 151 27.04 -39.99 -21.75
C VAL A 151 26.06 -41.07 -21.23
N GLY A 152 25.14 -41.50 -22.08
CA GLY A 152 24.18 -42.58 -21.80
C GLY A 152 22.86 -42.19 -21.14
N LYS A 153 22.59 -40.89 -20.92
CA LYS A 153 21.31 -40.40 -20.37
C LYS A 153 20.39 -39.85 -21.47
N PRO A 154 19.05 -39.94 -21.30
CA PRO A 154 18.11 -39.33 -22.24
C PRO A 154 18.27 -37.81 -22.26
N PHE A 155 18.10 -37.24 -23.45
CA PHE A 155 18.21 -35.79 -23.65
C PHE A 155 17.08 -35.03 -22.95
N ASP A 156 17.43 -34.07 -22.10
CA ASP A 156 16.50 -33.14 -21.46
C ASP A 156 16.71 -31.71 -22.03
N PRO A 157 15.74 -31.15 -22.79
CA PRO A 157 15.84 -29.81 -23.36
C PRO A 157 15.96 -28.68 -22.34
N MET A 158 15.58 -28.92 -21.09
CA MET A 158 15.62 -27.92 -20.02
C MET A 158 17.03 -27.77 -19.44
N VAL A 159 17.90 -28.78 -19.61
CA VAL A 159 19.24 -28.85 -19.03
C VAL A 159 20.33 -28.89 -20.11
N ILE A 160 20.05 -29.47 -21.28
CA ILE A 160 21.03 -29.71 -22.33
C ILE A 160 20.77 -28.77 -23.51
N PHE A 161 21.72 -27.88 -23.77
CA PHE A 161 21.73 -27.06 -24.98
C PHE A 161 22.31 -27.87 -26.15
N VAL A 162 21.49 -28.13 -27.17
CA VAL A 162 21.97 -28.68 -28.45
C VAL A 162 22.51 -27.53 -29.27
N THR A 163 23.83 -27.34 -29.25
CA THR A 163 24.47 -26.55 -30.29
C THR A 163 24.47 -27.39 -31.56
N CYS A 164 23.61 -27.01 -32.51
CA CYS A 164 23.61 -27.61 -33.84
C CYS A 164 24.97 -27.27 -34.47
N ALA A 165 25.85 -28.26 -34.58
CA ALA A 165 27.10 -28.12 -35.31
C ALA A 165 26.75 -27.72 -36.76
N LYS A 166 27.13 -26.50 -37.13
CA LYS A 166 27.15 -26.04 -38.52
C LYS A 166 28.44 -26.48 -39.19
#